data_AF-A0A3M1B0Y6-F1
#
_entry.id   AF-A0A3M1B0Y6-F1
#
_cell.length_a   1.000
_cell.length_b   1.000
_cell.length_c   1.000
_cell.angle_alpha   90.00
_cell.angle_beta   90.00
_cell.angle_gamma   90.00
#
_symmetry.space_group_name_H-M   'P 1'
#
loop_
_entity.id
_entity.type
_entity.pdbx_description
1 polymer ?
#
loop_
_entity_poly.entity_id
_entity_poly.type
_entity_poly.pdbx_seq_one_letter_code
_entity_poly.pdbx_strand_id
1 'polypeptide(L)' 'MLNSAPDVRVREMRQEDLEQVFAIEEAAKAFPWSKEMLQQELYLGEASRPLVAEVQNKIAAFVMAWVCGR' A
#
# COMPACT_ATOMS: atom_id res chain seq x y z
N MET A 1 12.70 -28.04 12.90
CA MET A 1 12.73 -26.60 12.57
C MET A 1 11.29 -26.18 12.33
N LEU A 2 10.71 -25.35 13.18
CA LEU A 2 9.35 -24.81 12.94
C LEU A 2 9.49 -23.70 11.90
N ASN A 3 9.14 -23.99 10.65
CA ASN A 3 8.85 -22.97 9.65
C ASN A 3 7.53 -22.30 10.05
N SER A 4 7.58 -21.37 11.00
CA SER A 4 6.46 -20.46 11.20
C SER A 4 6.43 -19.51 10.02
N ALA A 5 5.35 -19.53 9.25
CA ALA A 5 5.14 -18.54 8.19
C ALA A 5 5.28 -17.12 8.79
N PRO A 6 5.85 -16.16 8.04
CA PRO A 6 5.97 -14.79 8.55
C PRO A 6 4.59 -14.22 8.90
N ASP A 7 4.52 -13.39 9.94
CA ASP A 7 3.31 -12.63 10.27
C ASP A 7 3.03 -11.64 9.13
N VAL A 8 1.97 -11.90 8.38
CA VAL A 8 1.51 -11.08 7.25
C VAL A 8 0.15 -10.50 7.59
N ARG A 9 0.04 -9.17 7.54
CA ARG A 9 -1.21 -8.45 7.79
C ARG A 9 -1.56 -7.58 6.60
N VAL A 10 -2.76 -7.77 6.05
CA VAL A 10 -3.32 -6.87 5.05
C VAL A 10 -4.22 -5.87 5.77
N ARG A 11 -3.99 -4.58 5.56
CA ARG A 11 -4.75 -3.50 6.19
C ARG A 11 -4.83 -2.28 5.28
N GLU A 12 -5.69 -1.33 5.63
CA GLU A 12 -5.71 -0.01 5.01
C GLU A 12 -4.35 0.68 5.18
N MET A 13 -3.93 1.35 4.11
CA MET A 13 -2.77 2.23 4.10
C MET A 13 -3.02 3.42 5.02
N ARG A 14 -1.98 3.85 5.72
CA ARG A 14 -1.97 5.05 6.57
C ARG A 14 -0.93 6.04 6.06
N GLN A 15 -1.03 7.27 6.53
CA GLN A 15 -0.07 8.33 6.20
C GLN A 15 1.39 7.91 6.52
N GLU A 16 1.61 7.16 7.61
CA GLU A 16 2.93 6.67 8.05
C GLU A 16 3.55 5.64 7.10
N ASP A 17 2.74 4.98 6.26
CA ASP A 17 3.22 3.98 5.29
C ASP A 17 3.74 4.61 3.99
N LEU A 18 3.43 5.89 3.73
CA LEU A 18 3.61 6.56 2.44
C LEU A 18 5.06 6.49 1.92
N GLU A 19 6.05 6.67 2.80
CA GLU A 19 7.47 6.58 2.40
C GLU A 19 7.84 5.18 1.89
N GLN A 20 7.34 4.13 2.56
CA GLN A 20 7.64 2.75 2.18
C GLN A 20 6.89 2.36 0.91
N VAL A 21 5.64 2.80 0.77
CA VAL A 21 4.83 2.61 -0.44
C VAL A 21 5.47 3.29 -1.64
N PHE A 22 5.91 4.54 -1.49
CA PHE A 22 6.59 5.27 -2.56
C PHE A 22 7.91 4.60 -2.98
N ALA A 23 8.70 4.09 -2.03
CA ALA A 23 9.91 3.34 -2.35
C ALA A 23 9.63 2.03 -3.12
N ILE A 24 8.53 1.34 -2.81
CA ILE A 24 8.09 0.15 -3.56
C ILE A 24 7.67 0.54 -4.99
N GLU A 25 6.91 1.62 -5.14
CA GLU A 25 6.44 2.11 -6.44
C GLU A 25 7.60 2.57 -7.33
N GLU A 26 8.56 3.33 -6.79
CA GLU A 26 9.77 3.74 -7.49
C GLU A 26 10.59 2.54 -7.98
N ALA A 27 10.63 1.46 -7.18
CA ALA A 27 11.32 0.22 -7.54
C ALA A 27 10.59 -0.62 -8.61
N ALA A 28 9.27 -0.44 -8.80
CA ALA A 28 8.45 -1.23 -9.70
C ALA A 28 8.65 -0.91 -11.21
N LYS A 29 9.40 0.15 -11.54
CA LYS A 29 9.90 0.56 -12.88
C LYS A 29 8.87 0.80 -14.00
N ALA A 30 7.59 0.54 -13.79
CA ALA A 30 6.53 0.77 -14.77
C ALA A 30 5.75 2.04 -14.39
N PHE A 31 6.18 3.21 -14.91
CA PHE A 31 5.50 4.50 -14.73
C PHE A 31 5.06 4.77 -13.29
N PRO A 32 6.01 5.03 -12.38
CA PRO A 32 5.72 5.16 -10.96
C PRO A 32 4.77 6.34 -10.72
N TRP A 33 3.76 6.11 -9.89
CA TRP A 33 2.94 7.16 -9.32
C TRP A 33 3.83 8.12 -8.53
N SER A 34 3.55 9.42 -8.60
CA SER A 34 4.22 10.36 -7.72
C SER A 34 3.76 10.16 -6.29
N LYS A 35 4.59 10.57 -5.33
CA LYS A 35 4.25 10.51 -3.91
C LYS A 35 2.96 11.28 -3.59
N GLU A 36 2.73 12.39 -4.29
CA GLU A 36 1.51 13.19 -4.16
C GLU A 36 0.28 12.44 -4.65
N MET A 37 0.38 11.67 -5.75
CA MET A 37 -0.73 10.83 -6.23
C MET A 37 -1.07 9.74 -5.21
N LEU A 38 -0.05 9.06 -4.66
CA LEU A 38 -0.22 8.05 -3.62
C LEU A 38 -0.84 8.64 -2.35
N GLN A 39 -0.42 9.86 -1.97
CA GLN A 39 -0.97 10.57 -0.83
C GLN A 39 -2.44 10.97 -1.05
N GLN A 40 -2.82 11.38 -2.26
CA GLN A 40 -4.20 11.76 -2.58
C GLN A 40 -5.19 10.61 -2.35
N GLU A 41 -4.79 9.36 -2.63
CA GLU A 41 -5.66 8.19 -2.42
C GLU A 41 -6.16 8.04 -0.98
N LEU A 42 -5.38 8.47 0.02
CA LEU A 42 -5.79 8.47 1.43
C LEU A 42 -6.95 9.45 1.73
N TYR A 43 -7.21 10.41 0.84
CA TYR A 43 -8.20 11.47 1.03
C TYR A 43 -9.41 11.36 0.09
N LEU A 44 -9.44 10.40 -0.84
CA LEU A 44 -10.55 10.21 -1.78
C LEU A 44 -11.79 9.53 -1.16
N GLY A 45 -11.78 9.32 0.16
CA GLY A 45 -12.94 8.86 0.92
C GLY A 45 -13.37 7.44 0.57
N GLU A 46 -14.67 7.19 0.53
CA GLU A 46 -15.21 5.83 0.40
C GLU A 46 -14.94 5.15 -0.96
N ALA A 47 -14.54 5.90 -1.99
CA ALA A 47 -14.29 5.34 -3.32
C ALA A 47 -12.91 4.69 -3.44
N SER A 48 -11.91 5.15 -2.69
CA SER A 48 -10.55 4.60 -2.71
C SER A 48 -10.31 3.67 -1.52
N ARG A 49 -9.65 2.55 -1.79
CA ARG A 49 -9.25 1.53 -0.81
C ARG A 49 -7.76 1.23 -1.00
N PRO A 50 -6.87 2.13 -0.57
CA PRO A 50 -5.45 1.86 -0.57
C PRO A 50 -5.15 0.82 0.52
N LEU A 51 -4.57 -0.31 0.13
CA LEU A 51 -4.23 -1.40 1.03
C LEU A 51 -2.72 -1.66 1.03
N VAL A 52 -2.19 -2.06 2.17
CA VAL A 52 -0.80 -2.48 2.34
C VAL A 52 -0.73 -3.90 2.90
N ALA A 53 0.30 -4.63 2.47
CA ALA A 53 0.72 -5.88 3.09
C ALA A 53 1.92 -5.59 3.99
N GLU A 54 1.73 -5.77 5.30
CA GLU A 54 2.75 -5.60 6.32
C GLU A 54 3.32 -6.98 6.70
N VAL A 55 4.64 -7.14 6.59
CA VAL A 55 5.38 -8.35 6.95
C VAL A 55 6.42 -7.96 7.99
N GLN A 56 6.35 -8.54 9.18
CA GLN A 56 7.30 -8.23 10.27
C GLN A 56 7.47 -6.72 10.54
N ASN A 57 6.35 -5.98 10.61
CA ASN A 57 6.31 -4.52 10.81
C ASN A 57 6.90 -3.67 9.67
N LYS A 58 7.06 -4.24 8.47
CA LYS A 58 7.52 -3.53 7.28
C LYS A 58 6.52 -3.67 6.15
N ILE A 59 6.30 -2.61 5.38
CA ILE A 59 5.45 -2.69 4.20
C ILE A 59 6.21 -3.44 3.10
N ALA A 60 5.65 -4.56 2.66
CA ALA A 60 6.23 -5.43 1.63
C ALA A 60 5.56 -5.25 0.27
N ALA A 61 4.30 -4.82 0.25
CA ALA A 61 3.54 -4.55 -0.97
C ALA A 61 2.39 -3.60 -0.67
N PHE A 62 1.82 -3.02 -1.72
CA PHE A 62 0.59 -2.23 -1.65
C PHE A 62 -0.28 -2.49 -2.88
N VAL A 63 -1.55 -2.11 -2.79
CA VAL A 63 -2.47 -2.05 -3.92
C VAL A 63 -3.35 -0.82 -3.78
N MET A 64 -3.53 -0.09 -4.88
CA MET A 64 -4.56 0.93 -4.99
C MET A 64 -5.78 0.29 -5.64
N ALA A 65 -6.91 0.32 -4.94
CA ALA A 65 -8.17 -0.24 -5.41
C ALA A 65 -9.27 0.81 -5.32
N TRP A 66 -10.16 0.82 -6.30
CA TRP A 66 -11.30 1.74 -6.34
C TRP A 66 -12.61 0.95 -6.47
N VAL A 67 -13.63 1.42 -5.76
CA VAL A 67 -15.00 0.95 -5.97
C VAL A 67 -15.58 1.72 -7.16
N CYS A 68 -15.68 1.05 -8.30
CA CYS A 68 -16.25 1.61 -9.53
C CYS A 68 -17.70 1.12 -9.71
N GLY A 69 -18.68 2.01 -9.47
CA GLY A 69 -20.10 1.72 -9.65
C GLY A 69 -20.95 2.21 -8.47
N ARG A 70 -22.19 2.61 -8.76
CA ARG A 70 -23.27 2.80 -7.79
C ARG A 70 -24.36 1.78 -8.07
#